data_AF-A0A3M1TLB5-F1
#
_entry.id   AF-A0A3M1TLB5-F1
#
_cell.length_a   1.000
_cell.length_b   1.000
_cell.length_c   1.000
_cell.angle_alpha   90.00
_cell.angle_beta   90.00
_cell.angle_gamma   90.00
#
_symmetry.space_group_name_H-M   'P 1'
#
loop_
_entity.id
_entity.type
_entity.pdbx_description
1 polymer ?
#
loop_
_entity_poly.entity_id
_entity_poly.type
_entity_poly.pdbx_seq_one_letter_code
_entity_poly.pdbx_strand_id
1 'polypeptide(L)'
;MRRPCPIPVLPALALLLLPACWGGFDQGPILPGQGAIEGRFPEGADPERAWVAVVGEPTLVATVDSSGAFRIDGIDAGRVALAGVDGRGGAFYEASRRVWNGRVTRVEPQVVDDVEVGGEVRVPGAAHAPVTISVQEVPVLLGADGSFDIEHLPPLCMTFEFERTGYETATRRVCPAPGDTVRLEVSLDATEPEAAGLCAPCRSDGECETGLCALHEVEDVSEQVCARPCEDDAECPAGYECQKLGSGETRQACLPRRASCLALEDYLDSRVCQADEACGLPGADDGVCREGRCTVLCEDDSECPASTHCVIPGDGKGVCR
;
A
#
# COMPACT_ATOMS: atom_id res chain seq x y z
N MET A 1 47.03 -22.38 33.54
CA MET A 1 48.14 -21.44 33.82
C MET A 1 47.63 -20.02 33.58
N ARG A 2 47.35 -19.27 34.66
CA ARG A 2 46.88 -17.87 34.59
C ARG A 2 48.08 -16.97 34.82
N ARG A 3 48.34 -16.03 33.90
CA ARG A 3 49.36 -15.00 34.09
C ARG A 3 48.78 -13.86 34.93
N PRO A 4 49.51 -13.33 35.92
CA PRO A 4 49.10 -12.15 36.66
C PRO A 4 49.33 -10.88 35.83
N CYS A 5 48.34 -9.98 35.79
CA CYS A 5 48.53 -8.64 35.26
C CYS A 5 49.37 -7.80 36.24
N PRO A 6 50.39 -7.07 35.77
CA PRO A 6 51.11 -6.12 36.60
C PRO A 6 50.24 -4.89 36.86
N ILE A 7 50.08 -4.55 38.14
CA ILE A 7 49.48 -3.30 38.60
C ILE A 7 50.55 -2.20 38.44
N PRO A 8 50.35 -1.16 37.62
CA PRO A 8 51.23 0.00 37.65
C PRO A 8 50.94 0.83 38.90
N VAL A 9 52.01 1.09 39.65
CA VAL A 9 52.04 2.01 40.79
C VAL A 9 51.87 3.43 40.25
N LEU A 10 50.71 4.05 40.53
CA LEU A 10 50.45 5.45 40.23
C LEU A 10 51.02 6.33 41.36
N PRO A 11 51.82 7.37 41.06
CA PRO A 11 52.27 8.33 42.05
C PRO A 11 51.09 9.19 42.51
N ALA A 12 51.10 9.51 43.80
CA ALA A 12 50.15 10.38 44.48
C ALA A 12 49.97 11.71 43.73
N LEU A 13 48.86 11.84 43.01
CA LEU A 13 48.46 13.07 42.33
C LEU A 13 47.54 13.86 43.25
N ALA A 14 47.89 15.13 43.46
CA ALA A 14 47.20 16.07 44.32
C ALA A 14 45.69 16.13 44.04
N LEU A 15 44.92 15.89 45.09
CA LEU A 15 43.46 16.00 45.15
C LEU A 15 43.07 17.49 45.08
N LEU A 16 43.01 18.03 43.87
CA LEU A 16 42.41 19.34 43.61
C LEU A 16 40.90 19.25 43.78
N LEU A 17 40.39 19.98 44.79
CA LEU A 17 38.98 20.28 45.02
C LEU A 17 38.40 21.01 43.79
N LEU A 18 37.99 20.28 42.76
CA LEU A 18 37.15 20.82 41.71
C LEU A 18 35.76 21.07 42.32
N PRO A 19 35.23 22.31 42.26
CA PRO A 19 33.88 22.60 42.72
C PRO A 19 32.93 21.73 41.90
N ALA A 20 32.12 20.95 42.60
CA ALA A 20 31.04 20.17 42.03
C ALA A 20 30.04 21.10 41.33
N CYS A 21 30.34 21.49 40.09
CA CYS A 21 29.36 21.92 39.11
C CYS A 21 28.59 20.69 38.68
N TRP A 22 27.83 20.10 39.60
CA TRP A 22 26.78 19.14 39.28
C TRP A 22 25.66 19.95 38.64
N GLY A 23 25.85 20.28 37.36
CA GLY A 23 24.76 20.73 36.50
C GLY A 23 23.64 19.70 36.63
N GLY A 24 22.51 20.13 37.20
CA GLY A 24 21.39 19.27 37.51
C GLY A 24 20.93 18.54 36.25
N PHE A 25 21.14 17.23 36.24
CA PHE A 25 20.38 16.35 35.36
C PHE A 25 18.94 16.45 35.84
N ASP A 26 18.15 17.27 35.14
CA ASP A 26 16.71 17.42 35.33
C ASP A 26 16.06 16.08 34.95
N GLN A 27 16.09 15.12 35.87
CA GLN A 27 15.47 13.80 35.73
C GLN A 27 13.98 13.82 36.11
N GLY A 28 13.38 15.02 36.19
CA GLY A 28 11.94 15.14 36.40
C GLY A 28 11.15 14.41 35.31
N PRO A 29 9.94 13.90 35.64
CA PRO A 29 9.05 13.35 34.64
C PRO A 29 8.78 14.39 33.56
N ILE A 30 8.73 13.95 32.30
CA ILE A 30 8.32 14.82 31.19
C ILE A 30 6.85 15.15 31.42
N LEU A 31 6.57 16.41 31.74
CA LEU A 31 5.19 16.89 31.86
C LEU A 31 4.58 16.94 30.45
N PRO A 32 3.29 16.60 30.30
CA PRO A 32 2.59 16.75 29.02
C PRO A 32 2.60 18.22 28.59
N GLY A 33 2.59 18.44 27.28
CA GLY A 33 2.62 19.76 26.65
C GLY A 33 3.47 19.72 25.39
N GLN A 34 3.72 20.88 24.78
CA GLN A 34 4.45 21.00 23.51
C GLN A 34 5.76 21.75 23.70
N GLY A 35 6.76 21.39 22.90
CA GLY A 35 8.06 22.06 22.81
C GLY A 35 8.40 22.41 21.37
N ALA A 36 9.67 22.73 21.16
CA ALA A 36 10.20 23.01 19.84
C ALA A 36 11.59 22.39 19.67
N ILE A 37 11.99 22.17 18.42
CA ILE A 37 13.35 21.78 18.04
C ILE A 37 13.92 22.84 17.11
N GLU A 38 15.17 23.23 17.33
CA GLU A 38 15.94 24.08 16.43
C GLU A 38 17.30 23.44 16.12
N GLY A 39 17.83 23.68 14.94
CA GLY A 39 19.14 23.17 14.56
C GLY A 39 19.71 23.88 13.34
N ARG A 40 20.91 23.45 12.94
CA ARG A 40 21.59 23.97 11.75
C ARG A 40 22.44 22.90 11.08
N PHE A 41 22.29 22.74 9.76
CA PHE A 41 23.21 21.96 8.94
C PHE A 41 24.60 22.63 8.88
N PRO A 42 25.70 21.89 9.11
CA PRO A 42 27.03 22.47 9.27
C PRO A 42 27.55 23.20 8.02
N GLU A 43 27.15 22.75 6.83
CA GLU A 43 27.62 23.28 5.54
C GLU A 43 26.60 24.20 4.84
N GLY A 44 25.55 24.59 5.55
CA GLY A 44 24.38 25.25 4.97
C GLY A 44 23.44 24.25 4.29
N ALA A 45 22.51 24.76 3.49
CA ALA A 45 21.53 23.94 2.77
C ALA A 45 21.11 24.59 1.44
N ASP A 46 20.50 23.82 0.55
CA ASP A 46 19.68 24.33 -0.56
C ASP A 46 18.23 24.52 -0.08
N PRO A 47 17.77 25.76 0.16
CA PRO A 47 16.45 25.99 0.75
C PRO A 47 15.28 25.55 -0.13
N GLU A 48 15.50 25.27 -1.43
CA GLU A 48 14.44 24.78 -2.32
C GLU A 48 14.21 23.27 -2.18
N ARG A 49 15.19 22.53 -1.63
CA ARG A 49 15.17 21.07 -1.53
C ARG A 49 15.31 20.56 -0.09
N ALA A 50 15.82 21.39 0.80
CA ALA A 50 16.15 21.02 2.16
C ALA A 50 14.94 21.06 3.10
N TRP A 51 14.81 20.03 3.93
CA TRP A 51 13.72 19.89 4.89
C TRP A 51 14.18 19.10 6.11
N VAL A 52 13.49 19.31 7.24
CA VAL A 52 13.60 18.51 8.46
C VAL A 52 12.21 18.14 8.94
N ALA A 53 12.00 16.88 9.30
CA ALA A 53 10.72 16.36 9.75
C ALA A 53 10.85 15.56 11.05
N VAL A 54 9.75 15.51 11.80
CA VAL A 54 9.55 14.51 12.86
C VAL A 54 9.01 13.23 12.22
N VAL A 55 9.71 12.12 12.43
CA VAL A 55 9.35 10.84 11.80
C VAL A 55 8.04 10.32 12.36
N GLY A 56 7.08 10.03 11.46
CA GLY A 56 5.72 9.57 11.80
C GLY A 56 4.74 10.68 12.16
N GLU A 57 5.10 11.95 11.92
CA GLU A 57 4.26 13.12 12.18
C GLU A 57 4.29 14.06 10.95
N PRO A 58 3.43 13.84 9.94
CA PRO A 58 3.57 14.45 8.61
C PRO A 58 3.35 15.96 8.60
N THR A 59 2.68 16.48 9.64
CA THR A 59 2.41 17.90 9.80
C THR A 59 3.57 18.65 10.48
N LEU A 60 4.54 17.93 11.06
CA LEU A 60 5.68 18.49 11.79
C LEU A 60 6.94 18.52 10.91
N VAL A 61 6.89 19.34 9.86
CA VAL A 61 7.97 19.59 8.90
C VAL A 61 8.41 21.04 8.97
N ALA A 62 9.71 21.29 8.87
CA ALA A 62 10.30 22.61 8.70
C ALA A 62 11.10 22.69 7.40
N THR A 63 10.95 23.82 6.70
CA THR A 63 11.88 24.24 5.65
C THR A 63 13.21 24.69 6.26
N VAL A 64 14.30 24.50 5.53
CA VAL A 64 15.64 24.90 5.96
C VAL A 64 16.05 26.16 5.21
N ASP A 65 16.59 27.16 5.92
CA ASP A 65 17.09 28.36 5.26
C ASP A 65 18.46 28.14 4.57
N SER A 66 18.91 29.10 3.78
CA SER A 66 20.21 29.04 3.09
C SER A 66 21.43 28.91 4.03
N SER A 67 21.29 29.26 5.31
CA SER A 67 22.33 29.07 6.33
C SER A 67 22.31 27.67 6.95
N GLY A 68 21.38 26.82 6.51
CA GLY A 68 21.14 25.49 7.04
C GLY A 68 20.28 25.48 8.30
N ALA A 69 19.75 26.63 8.75
CA ALA A 69 18.98 26.70 10.00
C ALA A 69 17.52 26.28 9.79
N PHE A 70 16.96 25.61 10.80
CA PHE A 70 15.56 25.17 10.80
C PHE A 70 14.96 25.24 12.21
N ARG A 71 13.62 25.25 12.27
CA ARG A 71 12.85 25.21 13.52
C ARG A 71 11.52 24.50 13.30
N ILE A 72 11.22 23.52 14.16
CA ILE A 72 9.91 22.83 14.22
C ILE A 72 9.28 23.15 15.58
N ASP A 73 8.09 23.74 15.57
CA ASP A 73 7.30 24.07 16.75
C ASP A 73 6.15 23.06 16.95
N GLY A 74 5.55 23.05 18.15
CA GLY A 74 4.34 22.27 18.41
C GLY A 74 4.57 20.76 18.61
N ILE A 75 5.81 20.34 18.86
CA ILE A 75 6.14 18.92 19.04
C ILE A 75 5.74 18.49 20.45
N ASP A 76 4.95 17.44 20.56
CA ASP A 76 4.58 16.88 21.87
C ASP A 76 5.81 16.48 22.69
N ALA A 77 5.79 16.83 23.98
CA ALA A 77 6.89 16.56 24.89
C ALA A 77 7.07 15.04 25.05
N GLY A 78 8.27 14.55 24.73
CA GLY A 78 8.52 13.11 24.62
C GLY A 78 9.85 12.78 23.96
N ARG A 79 9.97 11.55 23.48
CA ARG A 79 11.06 11.14 22.59
C ARG A 79 10.54 11.09 21.17
N VAL A 80 11.23 11.75 20.26
CA VAL A 80 10.90 11.78 18.84
C VAL A 80 12.11 11.33 18.02
N ALA A 81 11.87 10.83 16.81
CA ALA A 81 12.92 10.63 15.83
C ALA A 81 12.88 11.78 14.81
N LEU A 82 14.06 12.19 14.33
CA LEU A 82 14.21 13.25 13.35
C LEU A 82 14.87 12.71 12.10
N ALA A 83 14.44 13.22 10.96
CA ALA A 83 15.10 13.00 9.68
C ALA A 83 15.11 14.30 8.89
N GLY A 84 16.07 14.46 8.00
CA GLY A 84 16.10 15.60 7.10
C GLY A 84 17.22 15.51 6.09
N VAL A 85 17.14 16.37 5.09
CA VAL A 85 18.13 16.51 4.03
C VAL A 85 18.50 17.96 3.81
N ASP A 86 19.74 18.20 3.42
CA ASP A 86 20.29 19.53 3.18
C ASP A 86 20.09 20.01 1.74
N GLY A 87 19.55 19.16 0.86
CA GLY A 87 19.32 19.45 -0.56
C GLY A 87 20.59 19.50 -1.43
N ARG A 88 21.74 19.10 -0.90
CA ARG A 88 23.06 19.13 -1.55
C ARG A 88 23.75 17.75 -1.59
N GLY A 89 23.02 16.68 -1.32
CA GLY A 89 23.55 15.32 -1.19
C GLY A 89 23.76 14.85 0.25
N GLY A 90 23.46 15.70 1.24
CA GLY A 90 23.57 15.36 2.65
C GLY A 90 22.22 15.04 3.27
N ALA A 91 22.17 13.98 4.06
CA ALA A 91 21.03 13.62 4.88
C ALA A 91 21.42 13.41 6.34
N PHE A 92 20.44 13.39 7.24
CA PHE A 92 20.67 12.94 8.61
C PHE A 92 19.46 12.19 9.14
N TYR A 93 19.74 11.31 10.11
CA TYR A 93 18.72 10.61 10.87
C TYR A 93 19.14 10.52 12.34
N GLU A 94 18.22 10.88 13.23
CA GLU A 94 18.41 10.75 14.66
C GLU A 94 17.25 9.98 15.28
N ALA A 95 17.52 8.75 15.72
CA ALA A 95 16.50 7.83 16.23
C ALA A 95 15.83 8.26 17.54
N SER A 96 16.46 9.14 18.33
CA SER A 96 15.86 9.59 19.60
C SER A 96 16.38 10.93 20.08
N ARG A 97 15.57 11.98 19.90
CA ARG A 97 15.74 13.29 20.51
C ARG A 97 14.66 13.52 21.57
N ARG A 98 15.03 14.09 22.71
CA ARG A 98 14.07 14.43 23.77
C ARG A 98 13.56 15.86 23.60
N VAL A 99 12.24 16.00 23.57
CA VAL A 99 11.53 17.28 23.56
C VAL A 99 10.91 17.52 24.93
N TRP A 100 11.03 18.74 25.43
CA TRP A 100 10.51 19.12 26.75
C TRP A 100 9.41 20.18 26.59
N ASN A 101 8.37 20.07 27.42
CA ASN A 101 7.27 21.04 27.44
C ASN A 101 7.79 22.47 27.67
N GLY A 102 7.43 23.39 26.78
CA GLY A 102 7.75 24.81 26.84
C GLY A 102 9.23 25.13 26.62
N ARG A 103 10.06 24.18 26.16
CA ARG A 103 11.48 24.40 25.89
C ARG A 103 11.81 24.19 24.42
N VAL A 104 12.88 24.85 23.98
CA VAL A 104 13.51 24.63 22.69
C VAL A 104 14.68 23.66 22.88
N THR A 105 14.61 22.51 22.22
CA THR A 105 15.72 21.55 22.16
C THR A 105 16.61 21.87 20.96
N ARG A 106 17.91 22.00 21.17
CA ARG A 106 18.88 22.20 20.08
C ARG A 106 19.42 20.88 19.55
N VAL A 107 19.58 20.81 18.24
CA VAL A 107 20.15 19.67 17.52
C VAL A 107 21.28 20.15 16.62
N GLU A 108 22.36 19.38 16.61
CA GLU A 108 23.46 19.49 15.66
C GLU A 108 23.40 18.25 14.76
N PRO A 109 22.77 18.36 13.57
CA PRO A 109 22.65 17.24 12.64
C PRO A 109 24.02 16.66 12.29
N GLN A 110 24.15 15.33 12.41
CA GLN A 110 25.29 14.61 11.88
C GLN A 110 24.96 14.21 10.45
N VAL A 111 25.45 15.02 9.50
CA VAL A 111 25.19 14.81 8.07
C VAL A 111 26.00 13.62 7.59
N VAL A 112 25.34 12.75 6.84
CA VAL A 112 25.88 11.60 6.13
C VAL A 112 25.43 11.68 4.68
N ASP A 113 26.01 10.85 3.81
CA ASP A 113 25.56 10.74 2.43
C ASP A 113 24.08 10.34 2.38
N ASP A 114 23.33 10.98 1.51
CA ASP A 114 21.92 10.67 1.26
C ASP A 114 21.75 9.34 0.53
N VAL A 115 20.49 8.99 0.29
CA VAL A 115 20.09 7.76 -0.39
C VAL A 115 19.28 8.12 -1.61
N GLU A 116 19.51 7.36 -2.68
CA GLU A 116 18.70 7.38 -3.89
C GLU A 116 17.85 6.11 -3.95
N VAL A 117 16.55 6.25 -4.24
CA VAL A 117 15.66 5.11 -4.49
C VAL A 117 14.93 5.33 -5.80
N GLY A 118 15.21 4.47 -6.77
CA GLY A 118 14.53 4.49 -8.06
C GLY A 118 14.00 3.11 -8.45
N GLY A 119 13.29 3.03 -9.57
CA GLY A 119 12.70 1.77 -9.98
C GLY A 119 11.77 1.85 -11.17
N GLU A 120 11.14 0.72 -11.45
CA GLU A 120 10.10 0.57 -12.46
C GLU A 120 8.86 -0.09 -11.83
N VAL A 121 7.69 0.44 -12.16
CA VAL A 121 6.40 -0.15 -11.82
C VAL A 121 5.78 -0.77 -13.08
N ARG A 122 5.64 -2.10 -13.07
CA ARG A 122 4.97 -2.87 -14.11
C ARG A 122 3.49 -2.99 -13.77
N VAL A 123 2.64 -2.67 -14.74
CA VAL A 123 1.19 -2.79 -14.60
C VAL A 123 0.68 -3.63 -15.77
N PRO A 124 0.39 -4.93 -15.57
CA PRO A 124 -0.08 -5.82 -16.63
C PRO A 124 -1.36 -5.29 -17.29
N GLY A 125 -1.46 -5.46 -18.60
CA GLY A 125 -2.69 -5.19 -19.36
C GLY A 125 -3.02 -3.71 -19.59
N ALA A 126 -2.27 -2.76 -19.02
CA ALA A 126 -2.56 -1.35 -19.21
C ALA A 126 -1.40 -0.54 -19.77
N ALA A 127 -1.73 0.41 -20.65
CA ALA A 127 -0.80 1.48 -21.02
C ALA A 127 -0.43 2.32 -19.79
N HIS A 128 0.66 3.09 -19.90
CA HIS A 128 1.32 3.87 -18.84
C HIS A 128 0.43 4.92 -18.14
N ALA A 129 -0.60 4.48 -17.43
CA ALA A 129 -1.39 5.35 -16.56
C ALA A 129 -0.60 5.64 -15.28
N PRO A 130 -0.82 6.81 -14.65
CA PRO A 130 -0.05 7.22 -13.48
C PRO A 130 -0.30 6.26 -12.31
N VAL A 131 0.79 5.84 -11.67
CA VAL A 131 0.78 5.18 -10.35
C VAL A 131 1.09 6.26 -9.31
N THR A 132 0.50 6.18 -8.14
CA THR A 132 0.84 7.04 -7.00
C THR A 132 1.86 6.31 -6.14
N ILE A 133 3.00 6.95 -5.83
CA ILE A 133 3.93 6.45 -4.82
C ILE A 133 3.85 7.32 -3.58
N SER A 134 3.54 6.70 -2.45
CA SER A 134 3.65 7.30 -1.13
C SER A 134 4.83 6.68 -0.39
N VAL A 135 5.65 7.52 0.25
CA VAL A 135 6.76 7.07 1.09
C VAL A 135 6.53 7.61 2.49
N GLN A 136 5.91 6.80 3.37
CA GLN A 136 5.55 7.20 4.75
C GLN A 136 5.29 8.71 4.87
N GLU A 137 4.29 9.17 4.11
CA GLU A 137 3.74 10.54 4.14
C GLU A 137 4.54 11.65 3.43
N VAL A 138 5.64 11.33 2.72
CA VAL A 138 6.22 12.22 1.71
C VAL A 138 5.57 11.91 0.35
N PRO A 139 4.75 12.81 -0.21
CA PRO A 139 4.16 12.58 -1.53
C PRO A 139 5.25 12.68 -2.60
N VAL A 140 5.42 11.62 -3.40
CA VAL A 140 6.33 11.61 -4.54
C VAL A 140 5.48 11.55 -5.81
N LEU A 141 5.81 12.40 -6.79
CA LEU A 141 5.16 12.38 -8.11
C LEU A 141 5.91 11.45 -9.06
N LEU A 142 5.16 10.59 -9.77
CA LEU A 142 5.72 9.66 -10.74
C LEU A 142 5.97 10.26 -12.12
N GLY A 143 6.98 9.71 -12.80
CA GLY A 143 7.18 9.86 -14.23
C GLY A 143 6.10 9.11 -15.03
N ALA A 144 5.77 9.62 -16.22
CA ALA A 144 4.71 9.08 -17.06
C ALA A 144 5.03 7.72 -17.71
N ASP A 145 6.26 7.22 -17.59
CA ASP A 145 6.71 5.94 -18.17
C ASP A 145 6.64 4.76 -17.17
N GLY A 146 6.21 5.01 -15.93
CA GLY A 146 6.23 4.02 -14.86
C GLY A 146 7.58 3.89 -14.16
N SER A 147 8.58 4.70 -14.56
CA SER A 147 9.83 4.84 -13.83
C SER A 147 9.71 5.89 -12.74
N PHE A 148 10.53 5.73 -11.71
CA PHE A 148 10.67 6.72 -10.66
C PHE A 148 12.10 6.82 -10.17
N ASP A 149 12.45 8.01 -9.70
CA ASP A 149 13.71 8.29 -9.06
C ASP A 149 13.47 9.29 -7.92
N ILE A 150 13.85 8.91 -6.71
CA ILE A 150 13.68 9.70 -5.50
C ILE A 150 15.07 9.92 -4.92
N GLU A 151 15.57 11.12 -5.13
CA GLU A 151 16.85 11.58 -4.63
C GLU A 151 16.69 12.18 -3.23
N HIS A 152 17.81 12.37 -2.53
CA HIS A 152 17.85 13.07 -1.25
C HIS A 152 16.94 12.45 -0.18
N LEU A 153 17.03 11.12 -0.01
CA LEU A 153 16.36 10.43 1.08
C LEU A 153 17.30 10.21 2.28
N PRO A 154 16.79 10.27 3.52
CA PRO A 154 17.56 9.90 4.69
C PRO A 154 17.79 8.38 4.77
N PRO A 155 18.93 7.92 5.32
CA PRO A 155 19.26 6.49 5.45
C PRO A 155 18.51 5.84 6.61
N LEU A 156 17.19 5.67 6.44
CA LEU A 156 16.29 5.03 7.40
C LEU A 156 15.42 3.96 6.73
N CYS A 157 14.88 3.03 7.53
CA CYS A 157 13.96 2.02 7.02
C CYS A 157 12.64 2.66 6.58
N MET A 158 12.41 2.76 5.28
CA MET A 158 11.22 3.37 4.68
C MET A 158 10.27 2.29 4.13
N THR A 159 8.97 2.61 4.09
CA THR A 159 7.96 1.81 3.40
C THR A 159 7.42 2.63 2.24
N PHE A 160 7.53 2.07 1.05
CA PHE A 160 6.98 2.58 -0.20
C PHE A 160 5.66 1.86 -0.44
N GLU A 161 4.63 2.64 -0.74
CA GLU A 161 3.30 2.16 -1.10
C GLU A 161 2.99 2.66 -2.50
N PHE A 162 2.54 1.73 -3.34
CA PHE A 162 2.31 1.92 -4.77
C PHE A 162 0.83 1.66 -5.04
N GLU A 163 0.12 2.69 -5.47
CA GLU A 163 -1.33 2.66 -5.65
C GLU A 163 -1.72 3.04 -7.07
N ARG A 164 -2.71 2.32 -7.60
CA ARG A 164 -3.35 2.68 -8.86
C ARG A 164 -4.79 2.20 -8.84
N THR A 165 -5.73 3.03 -9.30
CA THR A 165 -7.14 2.66 -9.38
C THR A 165 -7.32 1.41 -10.24
N GLY A 166 -8.04 0.41 -9.71
CA GLY A 166 -8.25 -0.89 -10.34
C GLY A 166 -7.11 -1.89 -10.13
N TYR A 167 -6.13 -1.57 -9.28
CA TYR A 167 -5.01 -2.45 -8.95
C TYR A 167 -4.83 -2.57 -7.44
N GLU A 168 -4.38 -3.74 -6.98
CA GLU A 168 -4.03 -3.97 -5.59
C GLU A 168 -2.86 -3.07 -5.18
N THR A 169 -2.95 -2.49 -3.99
CA THR A 169 -1.87 -1.70 -3.42
C THR A 169 -0.66 -2.59 -3.12
N ALA A 170 0.50 -2.27 -3.69
CA ALA A 170 1.75 -2.95 -3.37
C ALA A 170 2.56 -2.16 -2.34
N THR A 171 3.16 -2.87 -1.38
CA THR A 171 4.07 -2.26 -0.39
C THR A 171 5.47 -2.86 -0.46
N ARG A 172 6.50 -2.03 -0.30
CA ARG A 172 7.92 -2.44 -0.25
C ARG A 172 8.64 -1.72 0.88
N ARG A 173 9.32 -2.48 1.73
CA ARG A 173 10.15 -1.92 2.80
C ARG A 173 11.62 -1.99 2.42
N VAL A 174 12.32 -0.87 2.56
CA VAL A 174 13.74 -0.72 2.22
C VAL A 174 14.48 -0.15 3.42
N CYS A 175 15.66 -0.67 3.73
CA CYS A 175 16.54 -0.17 4.81
C CYS A 175 17.94 0.13 4.23
N PRO A 176 18.09 1.26 3.53
CA PRO A 176 19.35 1.62 2.87
C PRO A 176 20.39 2.10 3.88
N ALA A 177 21.66 1.85 3.58
CA ALA A 177 22.79 2.49 4.24
C ALA A 177 23.07 3.88 3.61
N PRO A 178 23.80 4.78 4.31
CA PRO A 178 24.20 6.06 3.73
C PRO A 178 24.96 5.88 2.41
N GLY A 179 24.58 6.64 1.38
CA GLY A 179 25.17 6.59 0.04
C GLY A 179 24.69 5.43 -0.84
N ASP A 180 23.72 4.63 -0.38
CA ASP A 180 23.15 3.56 -1.21
C ASP A 180 22.26 4.13 -2.33
N THR A 181 22.33 3.50 -3.50
CA THR A 181 21.33 3.61 -4.56
C THR A 181 20.53 2.32 -4.61
N VAL A 182 19.23 2.36 -4.28
CA VAL A 182 18.35 1.20 -4.28
C VAL A 182 17.48 1.19 -5.54
N ARG A 183 17.38 0.03 -6.20
CA ARG A 183 16.49 -0.20 -7.34
C ARG A 183 15.34 -1.13 -6.96
N LEU A 184 14.11 -0.68 -7.17
CA LEU A 184 12.89 -1.43 -6.92
C LEU A 184 12.22 -1.86 -8.22
N GLU A 185 11.87 -3.14 -8.30
CA GLU A 185 10.95 -3.66 -9.32
C GLU A 185 9.62 -3.97 -8.63
N VAL A 186 8.56 -3.31 -9.08
CA VAL A 186 7.21 -3.48 -8.52
C VAL A 186 6.28 -3.93 -9.63
N SER A 187 5.45 -4.93 -9.35
CA SER A 187 4.31 -5.31 -10.18
C SER A 187 3.05 -4.98 -9.39
N LEU A 188 2.09 -4.31 -10.03
CA LEU A 188 0.75 -4.15 -9.49
C LEU A 188 -0.16 -5.16 -10.15
N ASP A 189 -0.82 -5.97 -9.35
CA ASP A 189 -1.81 -6.92 -9.83
C ASP A 189 -3.16 -6.21 -9.94
N ALA A 190 -3.92 -6.48 -11.00
CA ALA A 190 -5.26 -5.89 -11.13
C ALA A 190 -6.08 -6.31 -9.91
N THR A 191 -6.76 -5.35 -9.28
CA THR A 191 -7.80 -5.71 -8.31
C THR A 191 -8.83 -6.44 -9.13
N GLU A 192 -9.07 -7.71 -8.83
CA GLU A 192 -10.22 -8.39 -9.41
C GLU A 192 -11.42 -7.50 -9.10
N PRO A 193 -12.11 -6.99 -10.13
CA PRO A 193 -13.22 -6.11 -9.87
C PRO A 193 -14.20 -6.90 -9.01
N GLU A 194 -14.37 -6.50 -7.75
CA GLU A 194 -15.26 -7.21 -6.86
C GLU A 194 -16.62 -7.31 -7.55
N ALA A 195 -17.14 -8.52 -7.69
CA ALA A 195 -18.48 -8.76 -8.25
C ALA A 195 -19.58 -8.22 -7.32
N ALA A 196 -19.22 -7.45 -6.28
CA ALA A 196 -20.11 -6.86 -5.32
C ALA A 196 -21.16 -5.99 -6.04
N GLY A 197 -22.43 -6.37 -5.87
CA GLY A 197 -23.57 -5.67 -6.47
C GLY A 197 -23.90 -6.06 -7.90
N LEU A 198 -23.06 -6.85 -8.58
CA LEU A 198 -23.47 -7.49 -9.84
C LEU A 198 -24.52 -8.56 -9.54
N CYS A 199 -25.43 -8.77 -10.49
CA CYS A 199 -26.53 -9.71 -10.35
C CYS A 199 -27.61 -9.37 -9.29
N ALA A 200 -27.48 -8.26 -8.56
CA ALA A 200 -28.54 -7.81 -7.65
C ALA A 200 -29.79 -7.41 -8.45
N PRO A 201 -31.01 -7.82 -8.05
CA PRO A 201 -32.22 -7.47 -8.79
C PRO A 201 -32.48 -5.96 -8.75
N CYS A 202 -32.91 -5.39 -9.87
CA CYS A 202 -33.16 -3.96 -10.00
C CYS A 202 -34.39 -3.66 -10.88
N ARG A 203 -34.83 -2.40 -10.85
CA ARG A 203 -35.92 -1.83 -11.66
C ARG A 203 -35.49 -0.57 -12.40
N SER A 204 -34.39 0.04 -12.00
CA SER A 204 -33.83 1.25 -12.61
C SER A 204 -32.35 1.39 -12.27
N ASP A 205 -31.61 2.12 -13.10
CA ASP A 205 -30.16 2.32 -12.92
C ASP A 205 -29.79 2.90 -11.55
N GLY A 206 -30.66 3.71 -10.94
CA GLY A 206 -30.42 4.32 -9.63
C GLY A 206 -30.46 3.34 -8.45
N GLU A 207 -30.87 2.09 -8.66
CA GLU A 207 -30.84 1.03 -7.63
C GLU A 207 -29.50 0.27 -7.61
N CYS A 208 -28.64 0.49 -8.60
CA CYS A 208 -27.35 -0.17 -8.73
C CYS A 208 -26.22 0.70 -8.19
N GLU A 209 -25.50 0.22 -7.18
CA GLU A 209 -24.43 0.97 -6.51
C GLU A 209 -23.33 1.40 -7.49
N THR A 210 -22.99 0.51 -8.43
CA THR A 210 -21.90 0.71 -9.39
C THR A 210 -22.33 0.28 -10.81
N GLY A 211 -23.38 0.88 -11.37
CA GLY A 211 -23.68 0.61 -12.78
C GLY A 211 -25.08 0.98 -13.26
N LEU A 212 -25.67 0.06 -14.01
CA LEU A 212 -26.95 0.20 -14.69
C LEU A 212 -27.82 -1.05 -14.46
N CYS A 213 -29.13 -0.87 -14.61
CA CYS A 213 -30.07 -1.97 -14.52
C CYS A 213 -30.22 -2.61 -15.91
N ALA A 214 -29.56 -3.75 -16.11
CA ALA A 214 -29.52 -4.46 -17.37
C ALA A 214 -30.63 -5.50 -17.45
N LEU A 215 -31.26 -5.61 -18.62
CA LEU A 215 -32.09 -6.77 -18.95
C LEU A 215 -31.15 -7.89 -19.44
N HIS A 216 -31.02 -8.95 -18.66
CA HIS A 216 -30.29 -10.16 -19.03
C HIS A 216 -31.28 -11.17 -19.58
N GLU A 217 -31.06 -11.64 -20.82
CA GLU A 217 -31.91 -12.61 -21.49
C GLU A 217 -31.11 -13.90 -21.71
N VAL A 218 -31.42 -14.94 -20.94
CA VAL A 218 -30.81 -16.27 -21.06
C VAL A 218 -31.91 -17.26 -21.39
N GLU A 219 -31.91 -17.75 -22.63
CA GLU A 219 -32.93 -18.65 -23.16
C GLU A 219 -34.36 -18.09 -23.01
N ASP A 220 -35.20 -18.75 -22.21
CA ASP A 220 -36.60 -18.37 -21.94
C ASP A 220 -36.77 -17.53 -20.65
N VAL A 221 -35.65 -17.06 -20.06
CA VAL A 221 -35.65 -16.27 -18.84
C VAL A 221 -35.13 -14.87 -19.13
N SER A 222 -35.92 -13.86 -18.78
CA SER A 222 -35.53 -12.45 -18.79
C SER A 222 -35.54 -11.92 -17.37
N GLU A 223 -34.43 -11.33 -16.92
CA GLU A 223 -34.29 -10.75 -15.58
C GLU A 223 -33.67 -9.36 -15.65
N GLN A 224 -34.03 -8.50 -14.68
CA GLN A 224 -33.42 -7.18 -14.53
C GLN A 224 -32.44 -7.20 -13.37
N VAL A 225 -31.18 -7.00 -13.69
CA VAL A 225 -30.07 -7.15 -12.75
C VAL A 225 -29.10 -5.98 -12.85
N CYS A 226 -28.51 -5.63 -11.72
CA CYS A 226 -27.44 -4.67 -11.69
C CYS A 226 -26.22 -5.23 -12.40
N ALA A 227 -25.74 -4.46 -13.37
CA ALA A 227 -24.58 -4.79 -14.18
C ALA A 227 -23.68 -3.56 -14.30
N ARG A 228 -22.37 -3.80 -14.43
CA ARG A 228 -21.40 -2.73 -14.65
C ARG A 228 -21.25 -2.48 -16.15
N PRO A 229 -21.25 -1.23 -16.64
CA PRO A 229 -20.92 -0.94 -18.03
C PRO A 229 -19.51 -1.43 -18.38
N CYS A 230 -19.32 -1.86 -19.62
CA CYS A 230 -18.02 -2.31 -20.12
C CYS A 230 -17.81 -1.89 -21.58
N GLU A 231 -16.56 -1.80 -22.01
CA GLU A 231 -16.18 -1.67 -23.42
C GLU A 231 -15.80 -3.02 -24.04
N ASP A 232 -15.15 -3.89 -23.26
CA ASP A 232 -14.75 -5.24 -23.62
C ASP A 232 -14.71 -6.21 -22.40
N ASP A 233 -14.42 -7.48 -22.66
CA ASP A 233 -14.42 -8.54 -21.63
C ASP A 233 -13.35 -8.37 -20.54
N ALA A 234 -12.27 -7.63 -20.80
CA ALA A 234 -11.20 -7.45 -19.82
C ALA A 234 -11.64 -6.52 -18.67
N GLU A 235 -12.69 -5.74 -18.88
CA GLU A 235 -13.28 -4.89 -17.85
C GLU A 235 -14.27 -5.63 -16.94
N CYS A 236 -14.59 -6.89 -17.23
CA CYS A 236 -15.56 -7.68 -16.46
C CYS A 236 -14.88 -8.59 -15.43
N PRO A 237 -15.53 -8.86 -14.28
CA PRO A 237 -14.99 -9.82 -13.31
C PRO A 237 -14.94 -11.23 -13.88
N ALA A 238 -14.15 -12.09 -13.24
CA ALA A 238 -14.14 -13.53 -13.54
C ALA A 238 -15.58 -14.10 -13.54
N GLY A 239 -15.89 -14.93 -14.54
CA GLY A 239 -17.23 -15.49 -14.76
C GLY A 239 -18.22 -14.58 -15.50
N TYR A 240 -17.85 -13.34 -15.83
CA TYR A 240 -18.68 -12.40 -16.60
C TYR A 240 -18.08 -12.14 -17.99
N GLU A 241 -18.90 -11.65 -18.92
CA GLU A 241 -18.50 -11.15 -20.23
C GLU A 241 -19.24 -9.86 -20.57
N CYS A 242 -18.64 -9.08 -21.45
CA CYS A 242 -19.20 -7.81 -21.89
C CYS A 242 -20.25 -8.06 -22.98
N GLN A 243 -21.53 -8.03 -22.59
CA GLN A 243 -22.65 -8.28 -23.50
C GLN A 243 -23.36 -6.99 -23.90
N LYS A 244 -23.84 -6.94 -25.15
CA LYS A 244 -24.67 -5.83 -25.65
C LYS A 244 -26.09 -5.91 -25.09
N LEU A 245 -26.57 -4.79 -24.57
CA LEU A 245 -27.90 -4.71 -23.96
C LEU A 245 -28.97 -4.50 -25.04
N GLY A 246 -29.55 -5.58 -25.53
CA GLY A 246 -30.66 -5.55 -26.49
C GLY A 246 -30.25 -5.27 -27.95
N SER A 247 -31.19 -5.52 -28.87
CA SER A 247 -30.96 -5.37 -30.31
C SER A 247 -30.91 -3.90 -30.73
N GLY A 248 -29.71 -3.33 -30.76
CA GLY A 248 -29.44 -2.00 -31.33
C GLY A 248 -29.00 -0.92 -30.35
N GLU A 249 -28.81 -1.23 -29.06
CA GLU A 249 -28.15 -0.30 -28.16
C GLU A 249 -26.62 -0.33 -28.33
N THR A 250 -25.97 0.80 -28.08
CA THR A 250 -24.51 0.90 -27.99
C THR A 250 -23.99 0.58 -26.59
N ARG A 251 -24.89 0.30 -25.65
CA ARG A 251 -24.52 0.02 -24.25
C ARG A 251 -24.17 -1.45 -24.11
N GLN A 252 -23.07 -1.71 -23.41
CA GLN A 252 -22.64 -3.05 -23.04
C GLN A 252 -22.47 -3.10 -21.53
N ALA A 253 -22.71 -4.26 -20.93
CA ALA A 253 -22.49 -4.45 -19.51
C ALA A 253 -21.98 -5.87 -19.21
N CYS A 254 -21.29 -5.99 -18.09
CA CYS A 254 -20.77 -7.25 -17.57
C CYS A 254 -21.94 -8.10 -17.07
N LEU A 255 -22.26 -9.16 -17.82
CA LEU A 255 -23.28 -10.15 -17.49
C LEU A 255 -22.65 -11.55 -17.39
N PRO A 256 -23.23 -12.50 -16.63
CA PRO A 256 -22.65 -13.83 -16.49
C PRO A 256 -22.60 -14.57 -17.84
N ARG A 257 -21.47 -15.23 -18.14
CA ARG A 257 -21.23 -15.90 -19.45
C ARG A 257 -22.20 -17.02 -19.78
N ARG A 258 -22.68 -17.75 -18.77
CA ARG A 258 -23.39 -19.04 -18.95
C ARG A 258 -24.59 -19.22 -18.02
N ALA A 259 -25.06 -18.18 -17.33
CA ALA A 259 -26.16 -18.35 -16.40
C ALA A 259 -27.01 -17.09 -16.27
N SER A 260 -28.24 -17.27 -15.83
CA SER A 260 -28.97 -16.19 -15.18
C SER A 260 -28.39 -15.94 -13.79
N CYS A 261 -28.45 -14.71 -13.32
CA CYS A 261 -28.13 -14.30 -11.96
C CYS A 261 -28.98 -15.04 -10.93
N LEU A 262 -30.26 -15.29 -11.22
CA LEU A 262 -31.10 -16.16 -10.39
C LEU A 262 -30.57 -17.60 -10.31
N ALA A 263 -30.13 -18.17 -11.44
CA ALA A 263 -29.54 -19.51 -11.43
C ALA A 263 -28.21 -19.53 -10.67
N LEU A 264 -27.44 -18.44 -10.69
CA LEU A 264 -26.19 -18.30 -9.96
C LEU A 264 -26.41 -18.24 -8.43
N GLU A 265 -27.38 -17.46 -7.95
CA GLU A 265 -27.73 -17.41 -6.52
C GLU A 265 -28.29 -18.75 -6.03
N ASP A 266 -29.24 -19.35 -6.74
CA ASP A 266 -29.79 -20.66 -6.39
C ASP A 266 -28.71 -21.75 -6.39
N TYR A 267 -27.74 -21.66 -7.30
CA TYR A 267 -26.63 -22.59 -7.40
C TYR A 267 -25.66 -22.48 -6.22
N LEU A 268 -25.30 -21.26 -5.81
CA LEU A 268 -24.39 -21.03 -4.68
C LEU A 268 -25.03 -21.39 -3.33
N ASP A 269 -26.33 -21.18 -3.17
CA ASP A 269 -26.98 -21.23 -1.85
C ASP A 269 -27.75 -22.54 -1.57
N SER A 270 -28.24 -23.28 -2.60
CA SER A 270 -29.38 -24.17 -2.36
C SER A 270 -29.24 -25.68 -2.64
N ARG A 271 -28.21 -26.20 -3.32
CA ARG A 271 -28.28 -27.62 -3.76
C ARG A 271 -27.32 -28.57 -3.06
N VAL A 272 -27.85 -29.20 -2.02
CA VAL A 272 -27.40 -30.55 -1.66
C VAL A 272 -27.75 -31.49 -2.81
N CYS A 273 -26.75 -31.92 -3.57
CA CYS A 273 -26.94 -32.86 -4.66
C CYS A 273 -26.58 -34.28 -4.22
N GLN A 274 -27.16 -35.29 -4.89
CA GLN A 274 -26.78 -36.69 -4.70
C GLN A 274 -26.18 -37.33 -5.96
N ALA A 275 -26.33 -36.67 -7.12
CA ALA A 275 -25.82 -37.12 -8.40
C ALA A 275 -25.68 -35.91 -9.35
N ASP A 276 -24.88 -36.07 -10.41
CA ASP A 276 -24.55 -35.00 -11.37
C ASP A 276 -25.81 -34.51 -12.12
N GLU A 277 -26.78 -35.40 -12.38
CA GLU A 277 -28.04 -35.05 -13.05
C GLU A 277 -28.91 -34.08 -12.24
N ALA A 278 -28.68 -33.97 -10.92
CA ALA A 278 -29.36 -33.00 -10.06
C ALA A 278 -28.79 -31.58 -10.18
N CYS A 279 -27.64 -31.44 -10.84
CA CYS A 279 -26.90 -30.19 -11.02
C CYS A 279 -27.06 -29.58 -12.42
N GLY A 280 -27.85 -30.18 -13.31
CA GLY A 280 -28.23 -29.56 -14.57
C GLY A 280 -29.17 -28.38 -14.35
N LEU A 281 -28.71 -27.16 -14.64
CA LEU A 281 -29.53 -25.95 -14.66
C LEU A 281 -29.74 -25.50 -16.11
N PRO A 282 -30.86 -24.84 -16.45
CA PRO A 282 -30.96 -24.07 -17.69
C PRO A 282 -29.80 -23.07 -17.76
N GLY A 283 -28.94 -23.21 -18.77
CA GLY A 283 -27.70 -22.42 -18.96
C GLY A 283 -26.40 -23.08 -18.49
N ALA A 284 -26.43 -24.03 -17.53
CA ALA A 284 -25.23 -24.73 -17.05
C ALA A 284 -25.30 -26.23 -17.41
N ASP A 285 -25.02 -26.54 -18.67
CA ASP A 285 -25.14 -27.90 -19.23
C ASP A 285 -24.16 -28.92 -18.61
N ASP A 286 -23.15 -28.46 -17.86
CA ASP A 286 -22.04 -29.28 -17.33
C ASP A 286 -21.95 -29.31 -15.77
N GLY A 287 -23.05 -29.05 -15.07
CA GLY A 287 -23.07 -29.14 -13.60
C GLY A 287 -22.79 -30.56 -13.08
N VAL A 288 -21.84 -30.71 -12.15
CA VAL A 288 -21.50 -31.97 -11.48
C VAL A 288 -21.70 -31.90 -9.97
N CYS A 289 -22.04 -33.03 -9.36
CA CYS A 289 -22.20 -33.14 -7.91
C CYS A 289 -20.89 -33.57 -7.26
N ARG A 290 -20.35 -32.73 -6.38
CA ARG A 290 -19.12 -33.01 -5.63
C ARG A 290 -19.32 -32.67 -4.16
N GLU A 291 -19.03 -33.66 -3.31
CA GLU A 291 -19.18 -33.53 -1.85
C GLU A 291 -20.58 -33.07 -1.42
N GLY A 292 -21.60 -33.45 -2.20
CA GLY A 292 -22.98 -33.07 -1.95
C GLY A 292 -23.28 -31.61 -2.28
N ARG A 293 -22.48 -30.94 -3.10
CA ARG A 293 -22.78 -29.60 -3.65
C ARG A 293 -22.62 -29.61 -5.17
N CYS A 294 -23.49 -28.87 -5.86
CA CYS A 294 -23.33 -28.67 -7.30
C CYS A 294 -22.12 -27.76 -7.55
N THR A 295 -21.22 -28.20 -8.43
CA THR A 295 -20.05 -27.47 -8.94
C THR A 295 -20.03 -27.59 -10.48
N VAL A 296 -19.24 -26.76 -11.18
CA VAL A 296 -19.03 -26.87 -12.64
C VAL A 296 -17.62 -27.42 -12.85
N LEU A 297 -17.46 -28.29 -13.84
CA LEU A 297 -16.13 -28.70 -14.27
C LEU A 297 -15.40 -27.52 -14.92
N CYS A 298 -14.13 -27.36 -14.62
CA CYS A 298 -13.31 -26.30 -15.16
C CYS A 298 -11.91 -26.81 -15.56
N GLU A 299 -11.34 -26.19 -16.57
CA GLU A 299 -9.93 -26.30 -16.94
C GLU A 299 -9.10 -25.13 -16.38
N ASP A 300 -9.72 -23.95 -16.22
CA ASP A 300 -9.15 -22.76 -15.59
C ASP A 300 -10.23 -21.89 -14.91
N ASP A 301 -9.80 -20.85 -14.19
CA ASP A 301 -10.68 -19.97 -13.40
C ASP A 301 -11.72 -19.21 -14.25
N SER A 302 -11.48 -19.04 -15.56
CA SER A 302 -12.40 -18.31 -16.43
C SER A 302 -13.67 -19.09 -16.77
N GLU A 303 -13.67 -20.40 -16.54
CA GLU A 303 -14.83 -21.27 -16.69
C GLU A 303 -15.71 -21.31 -15.45
N CYS A 304 -15.25 -20.73 -14.34
CA CYS A 304 -15.96 -20.75 -13.08
C CYS A 304 -16.98 -19.63 -12.94
N PRO A 305 -18.18 -19.93 -12.40
CA PRO A 305 -19.19 -18.92 -12.20
C PRO A 305 -18.84 -18.00 -11.03
N ALA A 306 -19.02 -16.69 -11.23
CA ALA A 306 -18.85 -15.66 -10.20
C ALA A 306 -17.44 -15.66 -9.56
N SER A 307 -17.38 -15.52 -8.23
CA SER A 307 -16.14 -15.45 -7.44
C SER A 307 -15.56 -16.82 -7.07
N THR A 308 -15.88 -17.88 -7.83
CA THR A 308 -15.32 -19.21 -7.59
C THR A 308 -14.09 -19.43 -8.47
N HIS A 309 -13.14 -20.24 -8.00
CA HIS A 309 -11.89 -20.53 -8.72
C HIS A 309 -11.79 -22.02 -9.04
N CYS A 310 -11.06 -22.33 -10.10
CA CYS A 310 -10.88 -23.68 -10.57
C CYS A 310 -9.88 -24.44 -9.72
N VAL A 311 -10.37 -25.39 -8.94
CA VAL A 311 -9.54 -26.27 -8.12
C VAL A 311 -9.32 -27.58 -8.85
N ILE A 312 -8.10 -27.82 -9.33
CA ILE A 312 -7.70 -29.06 -10.02
C ILE A 312 -7.18 -30.08 -8.98
N PRO A 313 -7.96 -31.13 -8.62
CA PRO A 313 -7.43 -32.22 -7.81
C PRO A 313 -6.39 -33.02 -8.63
N GLY A 314 -5.40 -33.61 -7.96
CA GLY A 314 -4.22 -34.21 -8.59
C GLY A 314 -4.47 -35.41 -9.53
N ASP A 315 -5.73 -35.78 -9.78
CA ASP A 315 -6.17 -36.95 -10.54
C ASP A 315 -7.23 -36.65 -11.63
N GLY A 316 -7.61 -35.39 -11.91
CA GLY A 316 -8.67 -35.14 -12.90
C GLY A 316 -8.97 -33.69 -13.29
N LYS A 317 -10.15 -33.51 -13.90
CA LYS A 317 -10.72 -32.21 -14.30
C LYS A 317 -10.97 -31.34 -13.07
N GLY A 318 -10.72 -30.03 -13.18
CA GLY A 318 -10.96 -29.09 -12.10
C GLY A 318 -12.44 -28.92 -11.78
N VAL A 319 -12.70 -28.39 -10.59
CA VAL A 319 -14.04 -28.02 -10.13
C VAL A 319 -14.03 -26.61 -9.55
N CYS A 320 -15.07 -25.84 -9.84
CA CYS A 320 -15.21 -24.48 -9.34
C CYS A 320 -15.60 -24.47 -7.85
N ARG A 321 -14.79 -23.81 -7.01
CA ARG A 321 -14.99 -23.71 -5.56
C ARG A 321 -14.87 -22.29 -5.02
#